data_AF-E8LRZ1-F1
#
_entry.id   AF-E8LRZ1-F1
#
_cell.length_a   1.000
_cell.length_b   1.000
_cell.length_c   1.000
_cell.angle_alpha   90.00
_cell.angle_beta   90.00
_cell.angle_gamma   90.00
#
_symmetry.space_group_name_H-M   'P 1'
#
loop_
_entity.id
_entity.type
_entity.pdbx_description
1 polymer ?
#
loop_
_entity_poly.entity_id
_entity_poly.type
_entity_poly.pdbx_seq_one_letter_code
_entity_poly.pdbx_strand_id
1 'polypeptide(L)'
;MVMSTVEVRPHNVRLTNSEQAPISPPRSSSESASQTIPRSVTAQPQAPASFSVSGVLLTQGQRNATSVQIAYKSLHAIGGELTAIKKGLTQAMNAGASNNTDLQQGLVRAKDNIEQILDAARFEGSKVIDNQLKLNLDRADMRRFSIPGLNVHRLSDKAEQIRLDFPNGKSVMIQFDGRSDGKQTVKMLDRSLVPLGLRASLSDDGTVLFESSEKQFQQMQSKVMVTGQGHRFPAGQSNMMTIKPEPEGIAELNFDLASRDGIKQTIVKVNQYLRQVQVGLSESKSIGSELSAQMAQISRQSNVLSPDQVNSKLEQFTSSEATFSNAFSALNAQANVKRHSVVALLRS
;
A
#
# COMPACT_ATOMS: atom_id res chain seq x y z
N MET A 1 -57.36 -42.30 8.81
CA MET A 1 -56.17 -42.13 9.65
C MET A 1 -55.47 -40.84 9.25
N VAL A 2 -55.31 -39.96 10.25
CA VAL A 2 -54.39 -38.81 10.39
C VAL A 2 -54.44 -37.69 9.33
N MET A 3 -55.11 -36.60 9.71
CA MET A 3 -54.89 -35.24 9.19
C MET A 3 -53.83 -34.54 10.04
N SER A 4 -52.92 -33.78 9.40
CA SER A 4 -51.92 -32.95 10.07
C SER A 4 -52.31 -31.49 10.01
N THR A 5 -52.61 -30.92 11.16
CA THR A 5 -52.90 -29.50 11.39
C THR A 5 -51.61 -28.77 11.79
N VAL A 6 -51.21 -27.76 11.03
CA VAL A 6 -50.14 -26.84 11.40
C VAL A 6 -50.77 -25.68 12.18
N GLU A 7 -50.45 -25.61 13.47
CA GLU A 7 -50.93 -24.61 14.41
C GLU A 7 -49.94 -23.43 14.46
N VAL A 8 -50.46 -22.21 14.25
CA VAL A 8 -49.73 -20.94 14.28
C VAL A 8 -49.76 -20.39 15.70
N ARG A 9 -48.59 -20.18 16.33
CA ARG A 9 -48.47 -19.50 17.62
C ARG A 9 -47.97 -18.05 17.45
N PRO A 10 -48.64 -17.05 18.06
CA PRO A 10 -48.16 -15.68 18.10
C PRO A 10 -47.29 -15.43 19.35
N HIS A 11 -46.19 -14.68 19.20
CA HIS A 11 -45.51 -14.09 20.35
C HIS A 11 -45.41 -12.57 20.18
N ASN A 12 -46.02 -11.89 21.16
CA ASN A 12 -46.18 -10.46 21.27
C ASN A 12 -44.88 -9.73 21.60
N VAL A 13 -44.75 -8.55 21.01
CA VAL A 13 -43.81 -7.49 21.36
C VAL A 13 -44.19 -6.87 22.70
N ARG A 14 -43.19 -6.62 23.57
CA ARG A 14 -43.29 -5.64 24.65
C ARG A 14 -42.00 -4.81 24.70
N LEU A 15 -42.15 -3.51 24.41
CA LEU A 15 -41.22 -2.45 24.75
C LEU A 15 -41.44 -2.04 26.21
N THR A 16 -40.39 -1.93 27.03
CA THR A 16 -40.34 -1.02 28.19
C THR A 16 -38.89 -0.75 28.63
N ASN A 17 -38.61 0.55 28.80
CA ASN A 17 -37.79 1.23 29.81
C ASN A 17 -36.28 0.97 29.97
N SER A 18 -35.53 2.00 29.56
CA SER A 18 -34.61 2.81 30.38
C SER A 18 -34.31 2.38 31.81
N GLU A 19 -33.01 2.21 32.12
CA GLU A 19 -32.30 2.73 33.30
C GLU A 19 -30.80 2.39 33.13
N GLN A 20 -29.97 3.36 32.74
CA GLN A 20 -28.96 3.97 33.62
C GLN A 20 -28.25 2.94 34.53
N ALA A 21 -27.05 2.52 34.15
CA ALA A 21 -26.09 1.96 35.09
C ALA A 21 -25.37 3.12 35.80
N PRO A 22 -25.58 3.35 37.11
CA PRO A 22 -24.83 4.35 37.85
C PRO A 22 -23.42 3.86 38.13
N ILE A 23 -22.47 4.69 37.70
CA ILE A 23 -21.06 4.66 38.06
C ILE A 23 -20.98 4.82 39.59
N SER A 24 -20.46 3.82 40.28
CA SER A 24 -20.17 3.89 41.73
C SER A 24 -18.68 4.21 41.94
N PRO A 25 -18.32 5.32 42.63
CA PRO A 25 -17.01 5.49 43.26
C PRO A 25 -17.02 5.00 44.73
N PRO A 26 -15.86 4.94 45.41
CA PRO A 26 -15.44 3.79 46.23
C PRO A 26 -15.84 3.89 47.71
N ARG A 27 -15.83 2.75 48.41
CA ARG A 27 -15.78 2.68 49.88
C ARG A 27 -14.48 2.03 50.32
N SER A 28 -13.58 2.83 50.85
CA SER A 28 -12.53 2.44 51.79
C SER A 28 -13.04 2.68 53.21
N SER A 29 -12.92 1.67 54.08
CA SER A 29 -13.12 1.78 55.52
C SER A 29 -11.77 1.69 56.24
N SER A 30 -11.46 2.76 57.00
CA SER A 30 -10.84 2.86 58.35
C SER A 30 -9.78 1.81 58.76
N GLU A 31 -8.66 2.11 59.43
CA GLU A 31 -8.24 3.30 60.18
C GLU A 31 -6.75 3.11 60.57
N SER A 32 -5.92 4.14 60.47
CA SER A 32 -4.93 4.52 61.49
C SER A 32 -4.33 5.89 61.16
N ALA A 33 -4.29 6.72 62.19
CA ALA A 33 -4.17 8.16 62.14
C ALA A 33 -2.78 8.68 61.76
N SER A 34 -2.75 9.81 61.04
CA SER A 34 -1.92 10.99 61.36
C SER A 34 -2.36 12.18 60.50
N GLN A 35 -2.47 13.34 61.15
CA GLN A 35 -2.99 14.60 60.63
C GLN A 35 -2.09 15.20 59.54
N THR A 36 -2.67 15.63 58.40
CA THR A 36 -2.17 16.78 57.61
C THR A 36 -3.21 17.23 56.57
N ILE A 37 -3.70 18.48 56.75
CA ILE A 37 -4.28 19.47 55.83
C ILE A 37 -4.78 18.97 54.44
N PRO A 38 -6.06 19.19 54.06
CA PRO A 38 -6.55 18.83 52.73
C PRO A 38 -5.96 19.75 51.64
N ARG A 39 -5.02 19.22 50.85
CA ARG A 39 -4.53 19.82 49.61
C ARG A 39 -5.57 19.55 48.53
N SER A 40 -6.23 20.60 48.06
CA SER A 40 -7.12 20.55 46.89
C SER A 40 -6.35 20.01 45.68
N VAL A 41 -6.68 18.81 45.23
CA VAL A 41 -6.19 18.26 43.96
C VAL A 41 -6.98 18.95 42.85
N THR A 42 -6.42 20.04 42.33
CA THR A 42 -6.83 20.60 41.04
C THR A 42 -6.59 19.51 40.00
N ALA A 43 -7.66 18.95 39.44
CA ALA A 43 -7.59 18.09 38.28
C ALA A 43 -6.98 18.90 37.13
N GLN A 44 -5.70 18.69 36.88
CA GLN A 44 -4.96 19.30 35.80
C GLN A 44 -5.46 18.67 34.49
N PRO A 45 -5.95 19.46 33.52
CA PRO A 45 -6.41 18.92 32.25
C PRO A 45 -5.22 18.22 31.56
N GLN A 46 -5.36 16.93 31.27
CA GLN A 46 -4.39 16.19 30.47
C GLN A 46 -4.28 16.89 29.10
N ALA A 47 -3.13 17.50 28.85
CA ALA A 47 -2.81 18.10 27.57
C ALA A 47 -2.94 17.04 26.45
N PRO A 48 -3.42 17.42 25.25
CA PRO A 48 -3.49 16.50 24.12
C PRO A 48 -2.08 16.01 23.78
N ALA A 49 -1.94 14.70 23.53
CA ALA A 49 -0.68 14.05 23.17
C ALA A 49 0.05 14.87 22.08
N SER A 50 1.20 15.43 22.45
CA SER A 50 2.07 16.16 21.53
C SER A 50 2.65 15.17 20.51
N PHE A 51 2.07 15.15 19.32
CA PHE A 51 2.58 14.39 18.18
C PHE A 51 3.95 14.95 17.78
N SER A 52 5.02 14.29 18.22
CA SER A 52 6.38 14.64 17.79
C SER A 52 6.60 14.12 16.37
N VAL A 53 6.84 15.04 15.43
CA VAL A 53 7.20 14.74 14.04
C VAL A 53 8.42 13.81 13.98
N SER A 54 9.36 13.95 14.92
CA SER A 54 10.53 13.07 15.06
C SER A 54 10.14 11.63 15.42
N GLY A 55 9.09 11.44 16.22
CA GLY A 55 8.58 10.10 16.56
C GLY A 55 7.95 9.39 15.36
N VAL A 56 7.15 10.11 14.57
CA VAL A 56 6.54 9.57 13.34
C VAL A 56 7.61 9.19 12.30
N LEU A 57 8.62 10.06 12.10
CA LEU A 57 9.74 9.78 11.19
C LEU A 57 10.60 8.60 11.66
N LEU A 58 10.82 8.46 12.98
CA LEU A 58 11.56 7.34 13.54
C LEU A 58 10.81 6.02 13.34
N THR A 59 9.50 5.98 13.61
CA THR A 59 8.67 4.79 13.39
C THR A 59 8.63 4.42 11.91
N GLN A 60 8.47 5.40 11.01
CA GLN A 60 8.51 5.15 9.56
C GLN A 60 9.88 4.63 9.11
N GLY A 61 10.97 5.18 9.64
CA GLY A 61 12.32 4.69 9.38
C GLY A 61 12.53 3.24 9.84
N GLN A 62 12.04 2.88 11.03
CA GLN A 62 12.10 1.50 11.52
C GLN A 62 11.30 0.52 10.65
N ARG A 63 10.12 0.92 10.18
CA ARG A 63 9.30 0.12 9.25
C ARG A 63 10.00 -0.10 7.92
N ASN A 64 10.55 0.96 7.34
CA ASN A 64 11.30 0.88 6.10
C ASN A 64 12.55 0.00 6.26
N ALA A 65 13.27 0.11 7.38
CA ALA A 65 14.46 -0.69 7.65
C ALA A 65 14.13 -2.18 7.74
N THR A 66 13.05 -2.50 8.44
CA THR A 66 12.57 -3.89 8.57
C THR A 66 12.14 -4.44 7.21
N SER A 67 11.40 -3.65 6.42
CA SER A 67 10.95 -4.03 5.07
C SER A 67 12.13 -4.29 4.12
N VAL A 68 13.14 -3.43 4.16
CA VAL A 68 14.38 -3.59 3.39
C VAL A 68 15.16 -4.83 3.84
N GLN A 69 15.20 -5.12 5.14
CA GLN A 69 15.87 -6.33 5.65
C GLN A 69 15.16 -7.62 5.21
N ILE A 70 13.82 -7.64 5.26
CA ILE A 70 13.01 -8.74 4.74
C ILE A 70 13.29 -8.91 3.24
N ALA A 71 13.27 -7.81 2.48
CA ALA A 71 13.54 -7.83 1.06
C ALA A 71 14.95 -8.38 0.75
N TYR A 72 15.97 -7.90 1.45
CA TYR A 72 17.36 -8.38 1.28
C TYR A 72 17.47 -9.88 1.53
N LYS A 73 16.90 -10.39 2.62
CA LYS A 73 16.94 -11.82 2.96
C LYS A 73 16.24 -12.66 1.88
N SER A 74 15.06 -12.22 1.44
CA SER A 74 14.28 -12.91 0.43
C SER A 74 14.96 -12.89 -0.94
N LEU A 75 15.50 -11.75 -1.38
CA LEU A 75 16.26 -11.65 -2.63
C LEU A 75 17.52 -12.53 -2.60
N HIS A 76 18.21 -12.61 -1.46
CA HIS A 76 19.37 -13.49 -1.31
C HIS A 76 18.99 -14.97 -1.46
N ALA A 77 17.89 -15.40 -0.82
CA ALA A 77 17.38 -16.77 -0.96
C ALA A 77 16.96 -17.08 -2.41
N ILE A 78 16.23 -16.16 -3.06
CA ILE A 78 15.84 -16.28 -4.47
C ILE A 78 17.06 -16.37 -5.40
N GLY A 79 18.11 -15.59 -5.13
CA GLY A 79 19.37 -15.66 -5.88
C GLY A 79 20.04 -17.03 -5.80
N GLY A 80 19.95 -17.70 -4.64
CA GLY A 80 20.43 -19.08 -4.45
C GLY A 80 19.66 -20.07 -5.34
N GLU A 81 18.33 -20.02 -5.31
CA GLU A 81 17.46 -20.88 -6.13
C GLU A 81 17.67 -20.65 -7.64
N LEU A 82 17.76 -19.39 -8.08
CA LEU A 82 18.04 -19.06 -9.48
C LEU A 82 19.42 -19.56 -9.94
N THR A 83 20.41 -19.58 -9.04
CA THR A 83 21.74 -20.14 -9.33
C THR A 83 21.67 -21.66 -9.46
N ALA A 84 20.88 -22.33 -8.62
CA ALA A 84 20.63 -23.77 -8.73
C ALA A 84 19.92 -24.13 -10.05
N ILE A 85 18.88 -23.35 -10.44
CA ILE A 85 18.19 -23.46 -11.72
C ILE A 85 19.19 -23.33 -12.89
N LYS A 86 20.03 -22.29 -12.89
CA LYS A 86 21.04 -22.07 -13.93
C LYS A 86 22.02 -23.25 -14.05
N LYS A 87 22.48 -23.80 -12.92
CA LYS A 87 23.37 -24.97 -12.89
C LYS A 87 22.67 -26.19 -13.52
N GLY A 88 21.42 -26.45 -13.13
CA GLY A 88 20.61 -27.54 -13.68
C GLY A 88 20.40 -27.40 -15.20
N LEU A 89 20.05 -26.21 -15.68
CA LEU A 89 19.90 -25.94 -17.11
C LEU A 89 21.20 -26.11 -17.90
N THR A 90 22.33 -25.67 -17.33
CA THR A 90 23.65 -25.85 -17.94
C THR A 90 24.03 -27.33 -18.04
N GLN A 91 23.68 -28.12 -17.01
CA GLN A 91 23.87 -29.56 -17.03
C GLN A 91 23.02 -30.24 -18.11
N ALA A 92 21.74 -29.87 -18.26
CA ALA A 92 20.90 -30.37 -19.36
C ALA A 92 21.44 -30.00 -20.75
N MET A 93 21.96 -28.78 -20.90
CA MET A 93 22.55 -28.33 -22.17
C MET A 93 23.75 -29.19 -22.60
N ASN A 94 24.49 -29.74 -21.63
CA ASN A 94 25.65 -30.59 -21.84
C ASN A 94 25.29 -32.09 -21.95
N ALA A 95 24.31 -32.56 -21.17
CA ALA A 95 23.92 -33.97 -21.10
C ALA A 95 22.99 -34.42 -22.24
N GLY A 96 22.33 -33.50 -22.94
CA GLY A 96 21.34 -33.83 -23.97
C GLY A 96 20.00 -34.29 -23.39
N ALA A 97 18.97 -34.40 -24.24
CA ALA A 97 17.56 -34.45 -23.84
C ALA A 97 17.10 -35.74 -23.10
N SER A 98 17.98 -36.71 -22.89
CA SER A 98 17.60 -38.08 -22.49
C SER A 98 17.31 -38.26 -20.99
N ASN A 99 17.66 -37.30 -20.11
CA ASN A 99 17.47 -37.38 -18.64
C ASN A 99 16.76 -36.15 -18.06
N ASN A 100 15.77 -35.60 -18.77
CA ASN A 100 15.17 -34.32 -18.41
C ASN A 100 14.06 -34.39 -17.35
N THR A 101 13.48 -35.55 -17.04
CA THR A 101 12.30 -35.62 -16.15
C THR A 101 12.63 -35.25 -14.70
N ASP A 102 13.67 -35.84 -14.11
CA ASP A 102 14.09 -35.52 -12.74
C ASP A 102 14.59 -34.08 -12.61
N LEU A 103 15.31 -33.61 -13.64
CA LEU A 103 15.74 -32.22 -13.71
C LEU A 103 14.54 -31.27 -13.80
N GLN A 104 13.57 -31.56 -14.66
CA GLN A 104 12.36 -30.75 -14.82
C GLN A 104 11.61 -30.64 -13.49
N GLN A 105 11.47 -31.76 -12.77
CA GLN A 105 10.84 -31.74 -11.45
C GLN A 105 11.63 -30.90 -10.44
N GLY A 106 12.96 -30.97 -10.46
CA GLY A 106 13.82 -30.11 -9.65
C GLY A 106 13.68 -28.62 -9.99
N LEU A 107 13.59 -28.27 -11.28
CA LEU A 107 13.40 -26.90 -11.74
C LEU A 107 12.02 -26.33 -11.34
N VAL A 108 10.96 -27.13 -11.46
CA VAL A 108 9.61 -26.75 -11.02
C VAL A 108 9.60 -26.53 -9.51
N ARG A 109 10.19 -27.43 -8.71
CA ARG A 109 10.31 -27.23 -7.25
C ARG A 109 11.09 -25.97 -6.89
N ALA A 110 12.18 -25.66 -7.58
CA ALA A 110 12.94 -24.44 -7.35
C ALA A 110 12.11 -23.18 -7.69
N LYS A 111 11.31 -23.21 -8.76
CA LYS A 111 10.36 -22.14 -9.08
C LYS A 111 9.29 -21.97 -8.00
N ASP A 112 8.68 -23.07 -7.55
CA ASP A 112 7.67 -23.05 -6.48
C ASP A 112 8.26 -22.49 -5.18
N ASN A 113 9.49 -22.85 -4.83
CA ASN A 113 10.20 -22.29 -3.68
C ASN A 113 10.41 -20.77 -3.83
N ILE A 114 10.79 -20.29 -5.01
CA ILE A 114 10.93 -18.85 -5.28
C ILE A 114 9.59 -18.13 -5.09
N GLU A 115 8.50 -18.69 -5.60
CA GLU A 115 7.16 -18.11 -5.44
C GLU A 115 6.72 -18.08 -3.97
N GLN A 116 7.01 -19.13 -3.20
CA GLN A 116 6.76 -19.17 -1.76
C GLN A 116 7.58 -18.12 -1.00
N ILE A 117 8.87 -17.96 -1.32
CA ILE A 117 9.72 -16.94 -0.71
C ILE A 117 9.19 -15.54 -1.04
N LEU A 118 8.77 -15.31 -2.28
CA LEU A 118 8.21 -14.04 -2.73
C LEU A 118 6.88 -13.72 -2.04
N ASP A 119 6.02 -14.72 -1.83
CA ASP A 119 4.76 -14.53 -1.11
C ASP A 119 4.96 -14.34 0.40
N ALA A 120 5.97 -14.97 0.98
CA ALA A 120 6.34 -14.80 2.39
C ALA A 120 7.09 -13.47 2.66
N ALA A 121 7.64 -12.82 1.63
CA ALA A 121 8.34 -11.54 1.72
C ALA A 121 7.34 -10.37 1.92
N ARG A 122 6.71 -10.33 3.10
CA ARG A 122 5.71 -9.33 3.46
C ARG A 122 6.05 -8.63 4.77
N PHE A 123 5.66 -7.36 4.87
CA PHE A 123 5.70 -6.56 6.10
C PHE A 123 4.35 -5.87 6.29
N GLU A 124 3.77 -5.97 7.49
CA GLU A 124 2.42 -5.44 7.81
C GLU A 124 1.31 -5.87 6.80
N GLY A 125 1.46 -7.04 6.18
CA GLY A 125 0.50 -7.61 5.21
C GLY A 125 0.79 -7.28 3.74
N SER A 126 1.65 -6.30 3.46
CA SER A 126 2.05 -5.90 2.11
C SER A 126 3.34 -6.57 1.67
N LYS A 127 3.44 -6.95 0.39
CA LYS A 127 4.71 -7.43 -0.18
C LYS A 127 5.75 -6.33 -0.14
N VAL A 128 7.01 -6.72 0.00
CA VAL A 128 8.16 -5.79 -0.07
C VAL A 128 8.96 -5.92 -1.38
N ILE A 129 8.75 -7.02 -2.11
CA ILE A 129 9.38 -7.29 -3.40
C ILE A 129 8.28 -7.53 -4.44
N ASP A 130 8.42 -6.91 -5.61
CA ASP A 130 7.49 -7.12 -6.73
C ASP A 130 7.81 -8.42 -7.51
N ASN A 131 6.94 -8.77 -8.47
CA ASN A 131 7.15 -9.97 -9.30
C ASN A 131 8.39 -9.88 -10.22
N GLN A 132 9.01 -8.69 -10.37
CA GLN A 132 10.27 -8.48 -11.07
C GLN A 132 11.50 -8.56 -10.17
N LEU A 133 11.33 -8.98 -8.92
CA LEU A 133 12.42 -9.07 -7.94
C LEU A 133 13.04 -7.69 -7.61
N LYS A 134 12.25 -6.62 -7.70
CA LYS A 134 12.63 -5.27 -7.28
C LYS A 134 12.02 -4.92 -5.94
N LEU A 135 12.76 -4.15 -5.15
CA LEU A 135 12.29 -3.60 -3.90
C LEU A 135 11.25 -2.52 -4.18
N ASN A 136 10.05 -2.67 -3.62
CA ASN A 136 9.01 -1.65 -3.74
C ASN A 136 8.18 -1.62 -2.45
N LEU A 137 8.41 -0.59 -1.62
CA LEU A 137 7.83 -0.49 -0.29
C LEU A 137 6.33 -0.15 -0.29
N ASP A 138 5.83 0.51 -1.33
CA ASP A 138 4.46 1.03 -1.37
C ASP A 138 3.56 0.31 -2.40
N ARG A 139 4.15 -0.31 -3.43
CA ARG A 139 3.40 -0.87 -4.58
C ARG A 139 3.87 -2.25 -5.03
N ALA A 140 4.62 -3.00 -4.21
CA ALA A 140 5.04 -4.37 -4.56
C ALA A 140 3.86 -5.33 -4.79
N ASP A 141 2.69 -5.06 -4.23
CA ASP A 141 1.45 -5.84 -4.45
C ASP A 141 0.69 -5.44 -5.72
N MET A 142 1.19 -4.50 -6.53
CA MET A 142 0.52 -4.09 -7.77
C MET A 142 1.11 -4.81 -8.97
N ARG A 143 0.23 -5.27 -9.86
CA ARG A 143 0.57 -5.98 -11.07
C ARG A 143 -0.06 -5.34 -12.29
N ARG A 144 0.77 -5.12 -13.31
CA ARG A 144 0.36 -4.60 -14.59
C ARG A 144 0.24 -5.71 -15.63
N PHE A 145 -0.74 -5.57 -16.52
CA PHE A 145 -0.98 -6.52 -17.60
C PHE A 145 -1.66 -5.86 -18.79
N SER A 146 -1.55 -6.47 -19.95
CA SER A 146 -2.22 -6.08 -21.18
C SER A 146 -3.16 -7.19 -21.66
N ILE A 147 -4.15 -6.80 -22.46
CA ILE A 147 -5.02 -7.74 -23.18
C ILE A 147 -4.52 -7.78 -24.62
N PRO A 148 -4.04 -8.93 -25.14
CA PRO A 148 -3.52 -9.00 -26.49
C PRO A 148 -4.51 -8.49 -27.53
N GLY A 149 -4.07 -7.58 -28.40
CA GLY A 149 -4.89 -6.98 -29.45
C GLY A 149 -5.68 -5.73 -29.04
N LEU A 150 -5.71 -5.38 -27.75
CA LEU A 150 -6.31 -4.14 -27.25
C LEU A 150 -5.27 -3.00 -27.27
N ASN A 151 -5.20 -2.29 -28.39
CA ASN A 151 -4.29 -1.15 -28.60
C ASN A 151 -5.02 -0.03 -29.32
N VAL A 152 -5.04 1.20 -28.78
CA VAL A 152 -5.88 2.30 -29.29
C VAL A 152 -5.60 2.66 -30.75
N HIS A 153 -4.36 2.49 -31.24
CA HIS A 153 -3.97 2.81 -32.62
C HIS A 153 -4.41 1.77 -33.65
N ARG A 154 -4.71 0.54 -33.23
CA ARG A 154 -5.12 -0.53 -34.14
C ARG A 154 -6.51 -0.26 -34.71
N LEU A 155 -6.67 -0.02 -36.01
CA LEU A 155 -7.96 0.29 -36.63
C LEU A 155 -8.62 1.52 -35.98
N SER A 156 -7.83 2.59 -35.80
CA SER A 156 -8.24 3.83 -35.15
C SER A 156 -9.32 4.59 -35.90
N ASP A 157 -9.58 4.27 -37.18
CA ASP A 157 -10.62 4.86 -38.03
C ASP A 157 -12.00 4.20 -37.89
N LYS A 158 -12.06 3.05 -37.21
CA LYS A 158 -13.31 2.28 -37.02
C LYS A 158 -13.85 2.50 -35.62
N ALA A 159 -15.12 2.87 -35.55
CA ALA A 159 -15.87 2.82 -34.32
C ALA A 159 -16.16 1.35 -33.95
N GLU A 160 -15.93 0.99 -32.70
CA GLU A 160 -16.17 -0.35 -32.18
C GLU A 160 -16.49 -0.28 -30.68
N GLN A 161 -17.46 -1.08 -30.25
CA GLN A 161 -17.71 -1.32 -28.84
C GLN A 161 -17.14 -2.68 -28.43
N ILE A 162 -16.31 -2.69 -27.38
CA ILE A 162 -15.68 -3.90 -26.85
C ILE A 162 -16.19 -4.14 -25.43
N ARG A 163 -16.71 -5.33 -25.16
CA ARG A 163 -17.01 -5.81 -23.81
C ARG A 163 -15.83 -6.60 -23.26
N LEU A 164 -15.41 -6.27 -22.05
CA LEU A 164 -14.49 -7.06 -21.25
C LEU A 164 -15.25 -7.64 -20.07
N ASP A 165 -15.34 -8.97 -19.98
CA ASP A 165 -15.91 -9.65 -18.83
C ASP A 165 -14.79 -10.30 -18.01
N PHE A 166 -14.66 -9.86 -16.76
CA PHE A 166 -13.67 -10.36 -15.83
C PHE A 166 -14.24 -11.56 -15.05
N PRO A 167 -13.41 -12.57 -14.66
CA PRO A 167 -13.87 -13.78 -13.97
C PRO A 167 -14.63 -13.56 -12.65
N ASN A 168 -14.52 -12.39 -12.05
CA ASN A 168 -15.26 -12.00 -10.85
C ASN A 168 -16.72 -11.58 -11.13
N GLY A 169 -17.23 -11.81 -12.34
CA GLY A 169 -18.60 -11.49 -12.75
C GLY A 169 -18.83 -10.01 -13.07
N LYS A 170 -17.76 -9.23 -13.17
CA LYS A 170 -17.82 -7.79 -13.49
C LYS A 170 -17.47 -7.57 -14.95
N SER A 171 -18.21 -6.68 -15.60
CA SER A 171 -18.01 -6.38 -17.03
C SER A 171 -17.84 -4.88 -17.26
N VAL A 172 -17.01 -4.53 -18.23
CA VAL A 172 -16.80 -3.14 -18.65
C VAL A 172 -16.97 -3.04 -20.16
N MET A 173 -17.65 -1.98 -20.60
CA MET A 173 -17.77 -1.63 -22.00
C MET A 173 -16.78 -0.52 -22.34
N ILE A 174 -15.99 -0.72 -23.39
CA ILE A 174 -15.12 0.27 -23.99
C ILE A 174 -15.74 0.70 -25.32
N GLN A 175 -15.83 2.00 -25.56
CA GLN A 175 -16.29 2.55 -26.82
C GLN A 175 -15.11 3.22 -27.52
N PHE A 176 -14.73 2.67 -28.67
CA PHE A 176 -13.87 3.32 -29.64
C PHE A 176 -14.79 3.98 -30.66
N ASP A 177 -14.65 5.28 -30.88
CA ASP A 177 -15.50 6.05 -31.82
C ASP A 177 -14.84 6.26 -33.19
N GLY A 178 -13.64 5.71 -33.40
CA GLY A 178 -12.88 5.83 -34.65
C GLY A 178 -12.29 7.22 -34.93
N ARG A 179 -12.40 8.16 -33.98
CA ARG A 179 -12.03 9.58 -34.17
C ARG A 179 -11.47 10.26 -32.91
N SER A 180 -11.77 9.74 -31.73
CA SER A 180 -11.31 10.27 -30.44
C SER A 180 -9.81 10.09 -30.24
N ASP A 181 -9.27 10.99 -29.41
CA ASP A 181 -7.98 10.79 -28.79
C ASP A 181 -8.03 9.52 -27.92
N GLY A 182 -7.22 8.51 -28.26
CA GLY A 182 -7.14 7.25 -27.53
C GLY A 182 -6.90 7.44 -26.02
N LYS A 183 -6.29 8.56 -25.61
CA LYS A 183 -6.15 8.92 -24.19
C LYS A 183 -7.49 9.18 -23.51
N GLN A 184 -8.45 9.80 -24.18
CA GLN A 184 -9.78 10.05 -23.64
C GLN A 184 -10.54 8.74 -23.44
N THR A 185 -10.50 7.84 -24.42
CA THR A 185 -11.10 6.51 -24.34
C THR A 185 -10.53 5.70 -23.18
N VAL A 186 -9.21 5.70 -22.99
CA VAL A 186 -8.58 5.03 -21.84
C VAL A 186 -8.93 5.69 -20.51
N LYS A 187 -9.06 7.02 -20.44
CA LYS A 187 -9.53 7.70 -19.21
C LYS A 187 -10.95 7.31 -18.83
N MET A 188 -11.86 7.20 -19.79
CA MET A 188 -13.24 6.74 -19.52
C MET A 188 -13.26 5.27 -19.07
N LEU A 189 -12.39 4.44 -19.66
CA LEU A 189 -12.18 3.06 -19.25
C LEU A 189 -11.64 2.99 -17.81
N ASP A 190 -10.60 3.77 -17.46
CA ASP A 190 -10.05 3.83 -16.09
C ASP A 190 -11.15 4.13 -15.07
N ARG A 191 -11.98 5.15 -15.34
CA ARG A 191 -13.11 5.50 -14.46
C ARG A 191 -14.11 4.36 -14.27
N SER A 192 -14.33 3.55 -15.29
CA SER A 192 -15.24 2.39 -15.23
C SER A 192 -14.62 1.19 -14.51
N LEU A 193 -13.29 1.12 -14.45
CA LEU A 193 -12.52 0.04 -13.83
C LEU A 193 -12.25 0.25 -12.34
N VAL A 194 -12.22 1.50 -11.87
CA VAL A 194 -11.96 1.85 -10.45
C VAL A 194 -12.87 1.07 -9.47
N PRO A 195 -14.20 0.96 -9.67
CA PRO A 195 -15.07 0.17 -8.78
C PRO A 195 -14.76 -1.34 -8.80
N LEU A 196 -14.00 -1.80 -9.79
CA LEU A 196 -13.58 -3.19 -9.93
C LEU A 196 -12.22 -3.44 -9.27
N GLY A 197 -11.57 -2.43 -8.69
CA GLY A 197 -10.21 -2.54 -8.13
C GLY A 197 -9.12 -2.55 -9.21
N LEU A 198 -9.48 -2.14 -10.43
CA LEU A 198 -8.60 -2.11 -11.60
C LEU A 198 -8.34 -0.65 -12.00
N ARG A 199 -7.17 -0.39 -12.56
CA ARG A 199 -6.82 0.88 -13.22
C ARG A 199 -6.46 0.61 -14.66
N ALA A 200 -6.68 1.59 -15.54
CA ALA A 200 -6.20 1.55 -16.92
C ALA A 200 -5.35 2.78 -17.23
N SER A 201 -4.26 2.55 -17.96
CA SER A 201 -3.38 3.58 -18.49
C SER A 201 -3.02 3.26 -19.93
N LEU A 202 -2.56 4.29 -20.64
CA LEU A 202 -2.09 4.16 -22.01
C LEU A 202 -0.57 4.09 -22.00
N SER A 203 -0.02 3.07 -22.64
CA SER A 203 1.42 2.94 -22.92
C SER A 203 1.82 3.77 -24.14
N ASP A 204 3.12 4.06 -24.30
CA ASP A 204 3.65 4.90 -25.38
C ASP A 204 3.39 4.32 -26.78
N ASP A 205 3.29 2.99 -26.89
CA ASP A 205 2.95 2.25 -28.11
C ASP A 205 1.44 2.21 -28.41
N GLY A 206 0.62 2.78 -27.52
CA GLY A 206 -0.84 2.79 -27.60
C GLY A 206 -1.52 1.56 -26.98
N THR A 207 -0.77 0.66 -26.36
CA THR A 207 -1.33 -0.50 -25.68
C THR A 207 -2.04 -0.07 -24.40
N VAL A 208 -3.22 -0.64 -24.14
CA VAL A 208 -3.95 -0.39 -22.89
C VAL A 208 -3.36 -1.28 -21.81
N LEU A 209 -2.74 -0.65 -20.81
CA LEU A 209 -2.18 -1.31 -19.63
C LEU A 209 -3.20 -1.27 -18.50
N PHE A 210 -3.49 -2.42 -17.92
CA PHE A 210 -4.31 -2.56 -16.73
C PHE A 210 -3.40 -2.73 -15.52
N GLU A 211 -3.77 -2.17 -14.37
CA GLU A 211 -3.09 -2.35 -13.09
C GLU A 211 -4.10 -2.88 -12.05
N SER A 212 -3.69 -3.88 -11.28
CA SER A 212 -4.53 -4.55 -10.28
C SER A 212 -3.68 -5.04 -9.11
N SER A 213 -4.31 -5.37 -7.98
CA SER A 213 -3.58 -6.09 -6.92
C SER A 213 -3.14 -7.49 -7.39
N GLU A 214 -2.01 -7.99 -6.91
CA GLU A 214 -1.48 -9.32 -7.23
C GLU A 214 -2.50 -10.42 -6.95
N LYS A 215 -3.22 -10.32 -5.82
CA LYS A 215 -4.30 -11.26 -5.46
C LYS A 215 -5.41 -11.28 -6.52
N GLN A 216 -5.82 -10.10 -6.99
CA GLN A 216 -6.84 -10.00 -8.03
C GLN A 216 -6.32 -10.52 -9.38
N PHE A 217 -5.06 -10.24 -9.72
CA PHE A 217 -4.40 -10.79 -10.90
C PHE A 217 -4.41 -12.32 -10.92
N GLN A 218 -4.04 -12.94 -9.80
CA GLN A 218 -4.06 -14.40 -9.63
C GLN A 218 -5.49 -14.97 -9.69
N GLN A 219 -6.48 -14.29 -9.10
CA GLN A 219 -7.89 -14.68 -9.18
C GLN A 219 -8.44 -14.67 -10.61
N MET A 220 -7.93 -13.80 -11.48
CA MET A 220 -8.29 -13.82 -12.90
C MET A 220 -7.72 -15.03 -13.64
N GLN A 221 -6.79 -15.79 -13.05
CA GLN A 221 -6.09 -16.92 -13.68
C GLN A 221 -5.52 -16.57 -15.06
N SER A 222 -5.07 -15.33 -15.19
CA SER A 222 -4.61 -14.74 -16.44
C SER A 222 -5.64 -14.79 -17.58
N LYS A 223 -6.95 -14.78 -17.32
CA LYS A 223 -8.01 -14.88 -18.33
C LYS A 223 -9.01 -13.73 -18.25
N VAL A 224 -9.46 -13.29 -19.42
CA VAL A 224 -10.54 -12.30 -19.58
C VAL A 224 -11.37 -12.67 -20.79
N MET A 225 -12.70 -12.54 -20.71
CA MET A 225 -13.56 -12.75 -21.87
C MET A 225 -13.70 -11.43 -22.62
N VAL A 226 -13.53 -11.49 -23.94
CA VAL A 226 -13.56 -10.30 -24.80
C VAL A 226 -14.59 -10.50 -25.90
N THR A 227 -15.48 -9.53 -26.06
CA THR A 227 -16.50 -9.51 -27.12
C THR A 227 -16.35 -8.21 -27.91
N GLY A 228 -16.07 -8.30 -29.22
CA GLY A 228 -15.95 -7.14 -30.10
C GLY A 228 -17.11 -7.02 -31.10
N GLN A 229 -16.91 -6.21 -32.13
CA GLN A 229 -17.84 -6.07 -33.27
C GLN A 229 -17.19 -6.47 -34.61
N GLY A 230 -16.05 -7.15 -34.57
CA GLY A 230 -15.37 -7.69 -35.75
C GLY A 230 -14.21 -6.84 -36.27
N HIS A 231 -13.83 -5.76 -35.57
CA HIS A 231 -12.68 -4.94 -35.96
C HIS A 231 -11.43 -5.36 -35.19
N ARG A 232 -11.35 -5.06 -33.88
CA ARG A 232 -10.20 -5.44 -33.03
C ARG A 232 -10.35 -6.86 -32.49
N PHE A 233 -11.59 -7.26 -32.20
CA PHE A 233 -11.97 -8.59 -31.74
C PHE A 233 -13.17 -9.13 -32.52
N PRO A 234 -13.33 -10.46 -32.65
CA PRO A 234 -14.47 -11.06 -33.35
C PRO A 234 -15.83 -10.62 -32.78
N ALA A 235 -16.81 -10.50 -33.67
CA ALA A 235 -18.20 -10.25 -33.29
C ALA A 235 -18.89 -11.53 -32.79
N GLY A 236 -19.92 -11.37 -31.97
CA GLY A 236 -20.79 -12.47 -31.53
C GLY A 236 -20.44 -12.99 -30.14
N GLN A 237 -19.94 -14.23 -30.05
CA GLN A 237 -19.66 -14.88 -28.77
C GLN A 237 -18.38 -14.33 -28.12
N SER A 238 -18.39 -14.27 -26.79
CA SER A 238 -17.24 -13.84 -26.01
C SER A 238 -16.08 -14.83 -26.15
N ASN A 239 -14.90 -14.34 -26.48
CA ASN A 239 -13.69 -15.14 -26.63
C ASN A 239 -12.83 -15.06 -25.36
N MET A 240 -12.38 -16.20 -24.86
CA MET A 240 -11.45 -16.23 -23.73
C MET A 240 -10.05 -15.83 -24.20
N MET A 241 -9.51 -14.77 -23.62
CA MET A 241 -8.18 -14.26 -23.91
C MET A 241 -7.27 -14.39 -22.71
N THR A 242 -6.03 -14.80 -22.95
CA THR A 242 -4.99 -14.82 -21.92
C THR A 242 -4.38 -13.42 -21.80
N ILE A 243 -4.48 -12.83 -20.61
CA ILE A 243 -3.83 -11.54 -20.32
C ILE A 243 -2.32 -11.75 -20.19
N LYS A 244 -1.55 -10.74 -20.60
CA LYS A 244 -0.09 -10.77 -20.56
C LYS A 244 0.43 -9.86 -19.46
N PRO A 245 1.18 -10.36 -18.47
CA PRO A 245 1.88 -9.50 -17.53
C PRO A 245 2.81 -8.54 -18.26
N GLU A 246 2.77 -7.27 -17.88
CA GLU A 246 3.58 -6.22 -18.49
C GLU A 246 4.22 -5.40 -17.37
N PRO A 247 5.48 -5.67 -16.99
CA PRO A 247 6.42 -6.63 -17.57
C PRO A 247 6.26 -8.09 -17.07
N GLU A 248 6.80 -9.06 -17.83
CA GLU A 248 6.99 -10.43 -17.36
C GLU A 248 7.85 -10.45 -16.08
N GLY A 249 7.41 -11.23 -15.08
CA GLY A 249 8.17 -11.47 -13.86
C GLY A 249 8.41 -12.95 -13.60
N ILE A 250 8.92 -13.27 -12.42
CA ILE A 250 9.44 -14.61 -12.12
C ILE A 250 8.36 -15.71 -12.19
N ALA A 251 7.10 -15.36 -11.88
CA ALA A 251 5.96 -16.28 -12.01
C ALA A 251 5.75 -16.79 -13.45
N GLU A 252 6.17 -16.02 -14.47
CA GLU A 252 6.04 -16.36 -15.91
C GLU A 252 7.20 -17.21 -16.42
N LEU A 253 8.20 -17.51 -15.57
CA LEU A 253 9.34 -18.34 -15.94
C LEU A 253 8.86 -19.76 -16.25
N ASN A 254 9.02 -20.18 -17.51
CA ASN A 254 8.74 -21.53 -17.96
C ASN A 254 10.02 -22.20 -18.45
N PHE A 255 10.15 -23.50 -18.22
CA PHE A 255 11.32 -24.28 -18.60
C PHE A 255 11.03 -25.05 -19.89
N ASP A 256 11.64 -24.62 -21.00
CA ASP A 256 11.64 -25.40 -22.25
C ASP A 256 12.90 -26.27 -22.30
N LEU A 257 12.72 -27.56 -22.00
CA LEU A 257 13.78 -28.57 -22.08
C LEU A 257 13.68 -29.45 -23.33
N ALA A 258 12.73 -29.18 -24.23
CA ALA A 258 12.47 -30.01 -25.41
C ALA A 258 13.55 -29.82 -26.49
N SER A 259 14.22 -28.67 -26.49
CA SER A 259 15.27 -28.35 -27.46
C SER A 259 16.46 -27.63 -26.80
N ARG A 260 17.64 -27.75 -27.41
CA ARG A 260 18.83 -27.01 -26.95
C ARG A 260 18.63 -25.50 -27.01
N ASP A 261 17.87 -25.02 -27.99
CA ASP A 261 17.58 -23.58 -28.11
C ASP A 261 16.57 -23.12 -27.05
N GLY A 262 15.57 -23.94 -26.72
CA GLY A 262 14.67 -23.71 -25.57
C GLY A 262 15.42 -23.58 -24.25
N ILE A 263 16.39 -24.48 -24.01
CA ILE A 263 17.26 -24.43 -22.83
C ILE A 263 18.08 -23.13 -22.81
N LYS A 264 18.68 -22.73 -23.95
CA LYS A 264 19.41 -21.45 -24.04
C LYS A 264 18.53 -20.25 -23.74
N GLN A 265 17.32 -20.18 -24.32
CA GLN A 265 16.37 -19.08 -24.06
C GLN A 265 15.99 -19.02 -22.58
N THR A 266 15.77 -20.18 -21.96
CA THR A 266 15.49 -20.28 -20.53
C THR A 266 16.67 -19.80 -19.69
N ILE A 267 17.91 -20.18 -20.03
CA ILE A 267 19.13 -19.69 -19.38
C ILE A 267 19.26 -18.16 -19.51
N VAL A 268 18.94 -17.58 -20.67
CA VAL A 268 18.95 -16.12 -20.87
C VAL A 268 17.95 -15.43 -19.92
N LYS A 269 16.71 -15.94 -19.82
CA LYS A 269 15.70 -15.42 -18.89
C LYS A 269 16.16 -15.54 -17.42
N VAL A 270 16.70 -16.68 -17.02
CA VAL A 270 17.23 -16.89 -15.66
C VAL A 270 18.38 -15.94 -15.34
N ASN A 271 19.30 -15.70 -16.29
CA ASN A 271 20.37 -14.72 -16.12
C ASN A 271 19.84 -13.28 -15.99
N GLN A 272 18.74 -12.94 -16.67
CA GLN A 272 18.07 -11.65 -16.51
C GLN A 272 17.52 -11.49 -15.09
N TYR A 273 16.84 -12.51 -14.55
CA TYR A 273 16.37 -12.49 -13.16
C TYR A 273 17.51 -12.45 -12.15
N LEU A 274 18.61 -13.18 -12.38
CA LEU A 274 19.81 -13.09 -11.52
C LEU A 274 20.39 -11.67 -11.48
N ARG A 275 20.45 -10.99 -12.63
CA ARG A 275 20.86 -9.57 -12.65
C ARG A 275 19.89 -8.68 -11.90
N GLN A 276 18.58 -8.89 -12.03
CA GLN A 276 17.57 -8.14 -11.28
C GLN A 276 17.72 -8.34 -9.77
N VAL A 277 17.93 -9.58 -9.31
CA VAL A 277 18.23 -9.88 -7.90
C VAL A 277 19.49 -9.16 -7.44
N GLN A 278 20.57 -9.18 -8.22
CA GLN A 278 21.81 -8.50 -7.86
C GLN A 278 21.61 -6.99 -7.72
N VAL A 279 20.86 -6.38 -8.63
CA VAL A 279 20.50 -4.95 -8.55
C VAL A 279 19.63 -4.69 -7.32
N GLY A 280 18.61 -5.51 -7.05
CA GLY A 280 17.75 -5.36 -5.88
C GLY A 280 18.50 -5.54 -4.56
N LEU A 281 19.51 -6.43 -4.51
CA LEU A 281 20.38 -6.60 -3.35
C LEU A 281 21.29 -5.38 -3.11
N SER A 282 21.89 -4.82 -4.18
CA SER A 282 22.71 -3.62 -4.04
C SER A 282 21.89 -2.40 -3.66
N GLU A 283 20.69 -2.26 -4.23
CA GLU A 283 19.71 -1.22 -3.87
C GLU A 283 19.27 -1.35 -2.41
N SER A 284 18.87 -2.56 -1.98
CA SER A 284 18.49 -2.82 -0.58
C SER A 284 19.61 -2.47 0.40
N LYS A 285 20.87 -2.79 0.05
CA LYS A 285 22.03 -2.44 0.88
C LYS A 285 22.27 -0.92 0.92
N SER A 286 22.14 -0.24 -0.22
CA SER A 286 22.27 1.21 -0.31
C SER A 286 21.21 1.91 0.56
N ILE A 287 19.94 1.57 0.35
CA ILE A 287 18.80 2.12 1.12
C ILE A 287 18.96 1.80 2.61
N GLY A 288 19.35 0.57 2.96
CA GLY A 288 19.60 0.20 4.36
C GLY A 288 20.70 1.03 5.02
N SER A 289 21.80 1.31 4.29
CA SER A 289 22.90 2.14 4.81
C SER A 289 22.52 3.62 4.95
N GLU A 290 21.78 4.15 3.98
CA GLU A 290 21.26 5.52 4.00
C GLU A 290 20.29 5.71 5.16
N LEU A 291 19.36 4.77 5.31
CA LEU A 291 18.38 4.78 6.38
C LEU A 291 19.03 4.67 7.75
N SER A 292 20.05 3.82 7.90
CA SER A 292 20.82 3.72 9.13
C SER A 292 21.55 5.04 9.47
N ALA A 293 22.12 5.71 8.46
CA ALA A 293 22.76 7.01 8.64
C ALA A 293 21.75 8.11 9.01
N GLN A 294 20.60 8.15 8.33
CA GLN A 294 19.51 9.07 8.65
C GLN A 294 18.97 8.83 10.07
N MET A 295 18.79 7.57 10.48
CA MET A 295 18.36 7.24 11.84
C MET A 295 19.40 7.64 12.89
N ALA A 296 20.69 7.48 12.60
CA ALA A 296 21.76 7.95 13.48
C ALA A 296 21.82 9.49 13.56
N GLN A 297 21.48 10.19 12.48
CA GLN A 297 21.36 11.65 12.49
C GLN A 297 20.14 12.11 13.27
N ILE A 298 18.98 11.48 13.06
CA ILE A 298 17.73 11.77 13.77
C ILE A 298 17.90 11.46 15.27
N SER A 299 18.58 10.38 15.64
CA SER A 299 18.85 10.08 17.06
C SER A 299 19.78 11.11 17.72
N ARG A 300 20.73 11.68 16.96
CA ARG A 300 21.58 12.79 17.43
C ARG A 300 20.85 14.14 17.47
N GLN A 301 19.96 14.41 16.52
CA GLN A 301 19.18 15.65 16.43
C GLN A 301 17.96 15.64 17.35
N SER A 302 17.41 14.46 17.66
CA SER A 302 16.46 14.24 18.76
C SER A 302 17.18 14.25 20.10
N ASN A 303 18.04 15.26 20.29
CA ASN A 303 18.26 15.84 21.60
C ASN A 303 16.86 16.16 22.14
N VAL A 304 16.31 15.21 22.89
CA VAL A 304 15.16 15.41 23.74
C VAL A 304 15.56 16.62 24.56
N LEU A 305 14.94 17.78 24.30
CA LEU A 305 15.15 18.98 25.11
C LEU A 305 15.03 18.51 26.55
N SER A 306 16.09 18.67 27.34
CA SER A 306 16.02 18.28 28.74
C SER A 306 14.82 19.01 29.37
N PRO A 307 14.18 18.44 30.39
CA PRO A 307 13.08 19.13 31.09
C PRO A 307 13.43 20.58 31.44
N ASP A 308 14.69 20.85 31.79
CA ASP A 308 15.24 22.18 32.08
C ASP A 308 15.30 23.10 30.84
N GLN A 309 15.61 22.56 29.66
CA GLN A 309 15.58 23.31 28.40
C GLN A 309 14.17 23.61 27.92
N VAL A 310 13.20 22.74 28.22
CA VAL A 310 11.78 23.01 27.99
C VAL A 310 11.29 24.09 28.95
N ASN A 311 11.63 23.99 30.25
CA ASN A 311 11.23 24.96 31.26
C ASN A 311 11.81 26.34 31.00
N SER A 312 13.09 26.45 30.65
CA SER A 312 13.72 27.74 30.32
C SER A 312 13.11 28.40 29.08
N LYS A 313 12.74 27.62 28.05
CA LYS A 313 12.01 28.18 26.90
C LYS A 313 10.59 28.59 27.27
N LEU A 314 9.90 27.84 28.12
CA LEU A 314 8.56 28.18 28.60
C LEU A 314 8.58 29.45 29.47
N GLU A 315 9.60 29.61 30.32
CA GLU A 315 9.87 30.83 31.07
C GLU A 315 10.14 32.01 30.15
N GLN A 316 10.88 31.82 29.07
CA GLN A 316 11.14 32.87 28.07
C GLN A 316 9.86 33.29 27.31
N PHE A 317 8.96 32.34 27.03
CA PHE A 317 7.65 32.63 26.44
C PHE A 317 6.68 33.32 27.40
N THR A 318 6.60 32.89 28.66
CA THR A 318 5.76 33.54 29.69
C THR A 318 6.27 34.92 30.08
N SER A 319 7.59 35.13 30.05
CA SER A 319 8.21 36.47 30.18
C SER A 319 7.77 37.43 29.07
N SER A 320 7.49 36.89 27.87
CA SER A 320 7.03 37.66 26.71
C SER A 320 5.52 37.99 26.78
N GLU A 321 4.76 37.29 27.63
CA GLU A 321 3.34 37.57 27.91
C GLU A 321 3.19 38.73 28.92
N ALA A 322 4.15 38.83 29.86
CA ALA A 322 4.26 39.95 30.79
C ALA A 322 4.56 41.30 30.08
N THR A 323 5.28 41.29 28.95
CA THR A 323 5.49 42.49 28.14
C THR A 323 4.22 42.90 27.37
N PHE A 324 3.36 41.95 26.98
CA PHE A 324 2.07 42.25 26.36
C PHE A 324 1.06 42.84 27.36
N SER A 325 0.98 42.31 28.58
CA SER A 325 0.09 42.87 29.62
C SER A 325 0.53 44.27 30.08
N ASN A 326 1.83 44.53 30.17
CA ASN A 326 2.38 45.86 30.46
C ASN A 326 2.12 46.86 29.32
N ALA A 327 2.24 46.44 28.05
CA ALA A 327 1.87 47.27 26.90
C ALA A 327 0.37 47.56 26.84
N PHE A 328 -0.47 46.59 27.19
CA PHE A 328 -1.93 46.77 27.25
C PHE A 328 -2.36 47.67 28.43
N SER A 329 -1.69 47.55 29.58
CA SER A 329 -1.89 48.44 30.74
C SER A 329 -1.47 49.88 30.44
N ALA A 330 -0.34 50.07 29.75
CA ALA A 330 0.11 51.39 29.31
C ALA A 330 -0.85 52.04 28.30
N LEU A 331 -1.41 51.26 27.36
CA LEU A 331 -2.43 51.73 26.43
C LEU A 331 -3.74 52.12 27.13
N ASN A 332 -4.18 51.35 28.14
CA ASN A 332 -5.38 51.69 28.92
C ASN A 332 -5.16 52.92 29.83
N ALA A 333 -3.95 53.09 30.38
CA ALA A 333 -3.59 54.28 31.15
C ALA A 333 -3.62 55.55 30.28
N GLN A 334 -3.13 55.49 29.04
CA GLN A 334 -3.24 56.59 28.07
C GLN A 334 -4.67 56.85 27.60
N ALA A 335 -5.54 55.84 27.58
CA ALA A 335 -6.95 56.00 27.25
C ALA A 335 -7.74 56.77 28.34
N ASN A 336 -7.39 56.59 29.62
CA ASN A 336 -8.04 57.33 30.72
C ASN A 336 -7.64 58.82 30.78
N VAL A 337 -6.44 59.18 30.35
CA VAL A 337 -5.99 60.59 30.30
C VAL A 337 -6.84 61.44 29.33
N LYS A 338 -7.40 60.83 28.27
CA LYS A 338 -8.30 61.52 27.32
C LYS A 338 -9.67 61.86 27.91
N ARG A 339 -10.14 61.16 28.95
CA ARG A 339 -11.40 61.50 29.64
C ARG A 339 -11.25 62.73 30.53
N HIS A 340 -10.07 62.92 31.13
CA HIS A 340 -9.84 63.96 32.14
C HIS A 340 -9.55 65.32 31.47
N SER A 341 -8.99 65.30 30.26
CA SER A 341 -8.83 66.48 29.40
C SER A 341 -10.16 67.03 28.87
N VAL A 342 -11.17 66.18 28.65
CA VAL A 342 -12.53 66.61 28.26
C VAL A 342 -13.30 67.23 29.43
N VAL A 343 -13.09 66.76 30.67
CA VAL A 343 -13.69 67.39 31.87
C VAL A 343 -13.04 68.75 32.16
N ALA A 344 -11.75 68.91 31.89
CA ALA A 344 -11.07 70.21 32.01
C ALA A 344 -11.60 71.26 31.01
N LEU A 345 -12.04 70.83 29.82
CA LEU A 345 -12.66 71.68 28.79
C LEU A 345 -14.13 72.01 29.05
N LEU A 346 -14.80 71.33 30.00
CA LEU A 346 -16.19 71.59 30.40
C LEU A 346 -16.31 72.43 31.68
N ARG A 347 -15.18 72.87 32.26
CA ARG A 347 -15.13 73.73 33.45
C ARG A 347 -14.38 75.05 33.24
N SER A 348 -14.06 75.43 32.00
CA SER A 348 -13.52 76.75 31.64
C SER A 348 -14.59 77.64 31.04
#